data_AF-A0A9D8SFW6-F1
#
_entry.id   AF-A0A9D8SFW6-F1
#
_cell.length_a   1.000
_cell.length_b   1.000
_cell.length_c   1.000
_cell.angle_alpha   90.00
_cell.angle_beta   90.00
_cell.angle_gamma   90.00
#
_symmetry.space_group_name_H-M   'P 1'
#
loop_
_entity.id
_entity.type
_entity.pdbx_description
1 polymer ?
#
loop_
_entity_poly.entity_id
_entity_poly.type
_entity_poly.pdbx_seq_one_letter_code
_entity_poly.pdbx_strand_id
1 'polypeptide(L)'
;MKKRFLLQPLTIGLAAALFAVPVFAEEQSEIAQNAAVLVEAANAVTPQAEPVEEVAQAQPENRLAQYLGKTITKQSITGNTVLSEEEVLAVVKTKPGMELTEIGLSEDLGAIYDMGWFYDLRPEFKEVPEGVQVIYHVLENPTYSKLNLVGNTVIDKQKINALFNLEEGSVVNLKDINRRVLKLEEEYRQAGYILARVTDVHMDQDGTLNLTVNEGTVEDFKVKGNVKTKDYVITREMRLKKGQPFNAKDARRSMQRIYNLGYFEDVNVKLNPGKEPNSVEVEISVVEMNTGTFGIGAGYSSADGFVGMISIGDKNFRGIGDRINIRWEFGGEDNKNYDFSYTRPWLDDKETMATIQLYDITNEYADYNIDGDEIARYDKKRRGQELTLSRRTEDEFISNYITIKNRDDIYKGEADGYEGDVDQYYEPQFDGSKGGSKSRYCEDYYPSDYKERRKENFGVTRSITLGRVLDSRDNIYDPHEGKRISY
;
A
#
# COMPACT_ATOMS: atom_id res chain seq x y z
N MET A 1 9.09 57.96 47.69
CA MET A 1 10.34 57.16 47.79
C MET A 1 10.19 55.99 46.80
N LYS A 2 10.84 56.06 45.62
CA LYS A 2 12.06 55.30 45.23
C LYS A 2 11.84 53.77 45.33
N LYS A 3 11.88 52.93 44.28
CA LYS A 3 12.45 53.00 42.93
C LYS A 3 11.73 52.01 41.98
N ARG A 4 11.58 52.40 40.70
CA ARG A 4 11.38 51.52 39.54
C ARG A 4 12.66 50.73 39.26
N PHE A 5 12.53 49.48 38.83
CA PHE A 5 13.50 48.83 37.93
C PHE A 5 12.75 47.92 36.95
N LEU A 6 12.80 48.30 35.68
CA LEU A 6 12.57 47.47 34.51
C LEU A 6 13.87 46.73 34.20
N LEU A 7 13.81 45.44 33.91
CA LEU A 7 14.73 44.70 33.03
C LEU A 7 14.17 43.28 32.80
N GLN A 8 13.72 43.03 31.57
CA GLN A 8 13.85 41.74 30.89
C GLN A 8 14.98 41.89 29.85
N PRO A 9 15.50 40.84 29.18
CA PRO A 9 15.32 39.39 29.37
C PRO A 9 16.67 38.63 29.44
N LEU A 10 16.69 37.35 29.82
CA LEU A 10 17.28 36.25 29.03
C LEU A 10 17.17 34.88 29.75
N THR A 11 17.03 33.89 28.87
CA THR A 11 16.86 32.44 28.94
C THR A 11 17.96 31.59 29.61
N ILE A 12 17.62 30.28 29.74
CA ILE A 12 18.45 29.05 29.88
C ILE A 12 18.64 28.60 31.35
N GLY A 13 18.28 27.40 31.81
CA GLY A 13 17.74 26.19 31.19
C GLY A 13 17.87 25.02 32.19
N LEU A 14 17.03 23.97 32.05
CA LEU A 14 17.42 22.57 32.24
C LEU A 14 16.29 21.67 31.69
N ALA A 15 16.26 21.54 30.36
CA ALA A 15 15.53 20.45 29.72
C ALA A 15 16.48 19.25 29.62
N ALA A 16 16.08 18.11 30.18
CA ALA A 16 16.76 16.85 29.96
C ALA A 16 16.52 16.43 28.51
N ALA A 17 17.52 16.63 27.65
CA ALA A 17 17.55 16.07 26.31
C ALA A 17 17.90 14.58 26.41
N LEU A 18 16.90 13.70 26.27
CA LEU A 18 17.15 12.35 25.79
C LEU A 18 17.52 12.47 24.31
N PHE A 19 18.77 12.15 24.00
CA PHE A 19 19.24 11.99 22.63
C PHE A 19 18.48 10.81 21.99
N ALA A 20 17.50 11.12 21.14
CA ALA A 20 16.99 10.18 20.17
C ALA A 20 18.04 10.00 19.07
N VAL A 21 18.66 8.83 19.03
CA VAL A 21 19.52 8.37 17.93
C VAL A 21 18.64 8.22 16.67
N PRO A 22 19.13 8.50 15.46
CA PRO A 22 18.31 8.39 14.26
C PRO A 22 17.96 6.92 13.97
N VAL A 23 16.69 6.56 14.21
CA VAL A 23 16.05 5.25 13.94
C VAL A 23 15.95 4.93 12.44
N PHE A 24 16.24 5.91 11.55
CA PHE A 24 16.07 5.74 10.11
C PHE A 24 17.06 4.77 9.44
N ALA A 25 18.23 4.51 10.04
CA ALA A 25 19.22 3.60 9.46
C ALA A 25 18.92 2.12 9.79
N GLU A 26 18.36 1.84 10.97
CA GLU A 26 17.93 0.50 11.37
C GLU A 26 16.68 0.07 10.60
N GLU A 27 15.74 1.00 10.36
CA GLU A 27 14.50 0.76 9.60
C GLU A 27 14.79 0.27 8.17
N GLN A 28 15.79 0.83 7.48
CA GLN A 28 16.16 0.36 6.13
C GLN A 28 16.81 -1.03 6.14
N SER A 29 17.52 -1.38 7.21
CA SER A 29 18.16 -2.70 7.34
C SER A 29 17.15 -3.81 7.69
N GLU A 30 16.15 -3.53 8.53
CA GLU A 30 15.04 -4.44 8.81
C GLU A 30 14.11 -4.59 7.59
N ILE A 31 13.86 -3.51 6.84
CA ILE A 31 13.05 -3.55 5.60
C ILE A 31 13.75 -4.40 4.52
N ALA A 32 15.08 -4.35 4.42
CA ALA A 32 15.86 -5.19 3.52
C ALA A 32 15.88 -6.66 3.97
N GLN A 33 15.96 -6.90 5.28
CA GLN A 33 15.88 -8.26 5.85
C GLN A 33 14.49 -8.88 5.67
N ASN A 34 13.41 -8.12 5.87
CA ASN A 34 12.04 -8.60 5.67
C ASN A 34 11.73 -8.85 4.17
N ALA A 35 12.33 -8.07 3.26
CA ALA A 35 12.27 -8.34 1.82
C ALA A 35 13.07 -9.61 1.45
N ALA A 36 14.22 -9.85 2.09
CA ALA A 36 15.00 -11.07 1.89
C ALA A 36 14.27 -12.33 2.40
N VAL A 37 13.57 -12.24 3.54
CA VAL A 37 12.76 -13.34 4.09
C VAL A 37 11.60 -13.72 3.17
N LEU A 38 10.96 -12.75 2.50
CA LEU A 38 9.90 -13.04 1.51
C LEU A 38 10.45 -13.69 0.23
N VAL A 39 11.70 -13.36 -0.16
CA VAL A 39 12.39 -13.99 -1.30
C VAL A 39 12.86 -15.42 -0.94
N GLU A 40 13.30 -15.64 0.30
CA GLU A 40 13.72 -16.95 0.79
C GLU A 40 12.52 -17.91 0.96
N ALA A 41 11.36 -17.39 1.39
CA ALA A 41 10.10 -18.15 1.44
C ALA A 41 9.56 -18.50 0.03
N ALA A 42 9.80 -17.66 -0.98
CA ALA A 42 9.42 -17.94 -2.37
C ALA A 42 10.31 -19.03 -3.02
N ASN A 43 11.57 -19.14 -2.62
CA ASN A 43 12.49 -20.20 -3.09
C ASN A 43 12.22 -21.58 -2.45
N ALA A 44 11.45 -21.65 -1.36
CA ALA A 44 11.12 -22.91 -0.68
C ALA A 44 10.00 -23.72 -1.37
N VAL A 45 9.35 -23.17 -2.40
CA VAL A 45 8.30 -23.86 -3.18
C VAL A 45 8.88 -24.28 -4.54
N THR A 46 9.82 -25.22 -4.49
CA THR A 46 10.30 -25.93 -5.68
C THR A 46 9.62 -27.31 -5.67
N PRO A 47 8.82 -27.68 -6.68
CA PRO A 47 8.37 -29.06 -6.81
C PRO A 47 9.61 -29.95 -6.93
N GLN A 48 9.71 -30.98 -6.08
CA GLN A 48 10.64 -32.07 -6.30
C GLN A 48 10.32 -32.68 -7.67
N ALA A 49 11.28 -32.57 -8.59
CA ALA A 49 11.20 -33.27 -9.86
C ALA A 49 11.19 -34.77 -9.57
N GLU A 50 10.07 -35.43 -9.88
CA GLU A 50 10.03 -36.88 -10.01
C GLU A 50 11.04 -37.29 -11.11
N PRO A 51 11.78 -38.38 -10.92
CA PRO A 51 12.78 -38.82 -11.88
C PRO A 51 12.07 -39.16 -13.19
N VAL A 52 12.41 -38.42 -14.25
CA VAL A 52 12.00 -38.76 -15.61
C VAL A 52 12.56 -40.15 -15.90
N GLU A 53 11.67 -41.13 -16.03
CA GLU A 53 12.03 -42.47 -16.46
C GLU A 53 12.76 -42.38 -17.80
N GLU A 54 14.02 -42.80 -17.76
CA GLU A 54 14.95 -42.87 -18.86
C GLU A 54 14.39 -43.83 -19.91
N VAL A 55 13.82 -43.27 -20.98
CA VAL A 55 13.39 -44.04 -22.14
C VAL A 55 14.65 -44.55 -22.83
N ALA A 56 15.00 -45.80 -22.51
CA ALA A 56 16.08 -46.55 -23.13
C ALA A 56 15.99 -46.50 -24.67
N GLN A 57 16.79 -45.64 -25.29
CA GLN A 57 17.12 -45.72 -26.71
C GLN A 57 18.49 -46.36 -26.86
N ALA A 58 18.51 -47.51 -27.51
CA ALA A 58 19.71 -48.29 -27.76
C ALA A 58 20.73 -47.54 -28.65
N GLN A 59 21.93 -47.31 -28.11
CA GLN A 59 23.27 -47.17 -28.72
C GLN A 59 23.51 -46.11 -29.82
N PRO A 60 24.44 -45.17 -29.54
CA PRO A 60 25.67 -45.09 -30.35
C PRO A 60 26.97 -44.89 -29.53
N GLU A 61 26.95 -45.08 -28.22
CA GLU A 61 28.14 -44.82 -27.36
C GLU A 61 29.33 -45.75 -27.65
N ASN A 62 29.09 -46.90 -28.30
CA ASN A 62 30.13 -47.91 -28.58
C ASN A 62 30.98 -47.63 -29.84
N ARG A 63 30.87 -46.45 -30.47
CA ARG A 63 31.67 -46.09 -31.66
C ARG A 63 32.75 -45.03 -31.39
N LEU A 64 32.73 -44.28 -30.29
CA LEU A 64 33.74 -43.26 -30.02
C LEU A 64 35.11 -43.84 -29.64
N ALA A 65 35.11 -44.88 -28.79
CA ALA A 65 36.32 -45.44 -28.18
C ALA A 65 37.38 -45.91 -29.20
N GLN A 66 36.97 -46.40 -30.37
CA GLN A 66 37.85 -46.85 -31.45
C GLN A 66 38.51 -45.70 -32.25
N TYR A 67 38.07 -44.46 -32.02
CA TYR A 67 38.60 -43.27 -32.69
C TYR A 67 39.36 -42.33 -31.73
N LEU A 68 39.23 -42.52 -30.42
CA LEU A 68 40.00 -41.78 -29.43
C LEU A 68 41.50 -41.98 -29.66
N GLY A 69 42.26 -40.91 -29.58
CA GLY A 69 43.70 -40.90 -29.83
C GLY A 69 44.12 -40.80 -31.30
N LYS A 70 43.18 -40.85 -32.25
CA LYS A 70 43.48 -40.61 -33.67
C LYS A 70 43.51 -39.10 -33.97
N THR A 71 44.33 -38.70 -34.93
CA THR A 71 44.39 -37.31 -35.38
C THR A 71 43.12 -36.95 -36.18
N ILE A 72 42.52 -35.81 -35.86
CA ILE A 72 41.40 -35.23 -36.60
C ILE A 72 41.94 -34.75 -37.94
N THR A 73 41.47 -35.34 -39.03
CA THR A 73 41.91 -35.01 -40.39
C THR A 73 41.03 -33.95 -41.04
N LYS A 74 39.72 -34.01 -40.75
CA LYS A 74 38.71 -33.08 -41.26
C LYS A 74 37.51 -33.05 -40.33
N GLN A 75 36.89 -31.89 -40.24
CA GLN A 75 35.58 -31.69 -39.61
C GLN A 75 34.59 -31.20 -40.67
N SER A 76 33.34 -31.64 -40.57
CA SER A 76 32.26 -31.18 -41.44
C SER A 76 30.92 -31.16 -40.72
N ILE A 77 30.00 -30.31 -41.17
CA ILE A 77 28.65 -30.16 -40.63
C ILE A 77 27.63 -30.63 -41.68
N THR A 78 26.60 -31.34 -41.25
CA THR A 78 25.51 -31.80 -42.12
C THR A 78 24.16 -31.52 -41.47
N GLY A 79 23.19 -31.05 -42.27
CA GLY A 79 21.82 -30.75 -41.80
C GLY A 79 21.55 -29.28 -41.46
N ASN A 80 22.56 -28.42 -41.57
CA ASN A 80 22.41 -26.97 -41.48
C ASN A 80 21.83 -26.38 -42.78
N THR A 81 20.91 -25.41 -42.64
CA THR A 81 20.27 -24.68 -43.74
C THR A 81 20.27 -23.18 -43.51
N VAL A 82 20.13 -22.73 -42.25
CA VAL A 82 20.12 -21.31 -41.86
C VAL A 82 21.53 -20.78 -41.66
N LEU A 83 22.38 -21.54 -40.97
CA LEU A 83 23.78 -21.20 -40.78
C LEU A 83 24.66 -21.87 -41.84
N SER A 84 25.71 -21.19 -42.27
CA SER A 84 26.73 -21.80 -43.10
C SER A 84 27.57 -22.81 -42.30
N GLU A 85 28.12 -23.81 -42.98
CA GLU A 85 29.02 -24.80 -42.34
C GLU A 85 30.23 -24.11 -41.68
N GLU A 86 30.73 -23.04 -42.29
CA GLU A 86 31.85 -22.24 -41.79
C GLU A 86 31.53 -21.55 -40.45
N GLU A 87 30.32 -20.99 -40.31
CA GLU A 87 29.88 -20.34 -39.07
C GLU A 87 29.75 -21.33 -37.91
N VAL A 88 29.29 -22.55 -38.19
CA VAL A 88 29.18 -23.61 -37.18
C VAL A 88 30.57 -24.16 -36.83
N LEU A 89 31.45 -24.37 -37.81
CA LEU A 89 32.84 -24.81 -37.56
C LEU A 89 33.70 -23.75 -36.86
N ALA A 90 33.31 -22.47 -36.90
CA ALA A 90 34.03 -21.40 -36.22
C ALA A 90 33.99 -21.53 -34.70
N VAL A 91 32.90 -22.05 -34.13
CA VAL A 91 32.76 -22.26 -32.67
C VAL A 91 33.37 -23.56 -32.17
N VAL A 92 33.62 -24.51 -33.07
CA VAL A 92 34.31 -25.78 -32.77
C VAL A 92 35.73 -25.48 -32.33
N LYS A 93 36.09 -25.96 -31.14
CA LYS A 93 37.38 -25.69 -30.50
C LYS A 93 38.48 -26.60 -31.01
N THR A 94 38.18 -27.89 -31.23
CA THR A 94 39.16 -28.80 -31.84
C THR A 94 39.34 -28.46 -33.31
N LYS A 95 40.56 -28.65 -33.84
CA LYS A 95 40.90 -28.33 -35.24
C LYS A 95 41.57 -29.53 -35.91
N PRO A 96 41.54 -29.60 -37.26
CA PRO A 96 42.34 -30.57 -38.00
C PRO A 96 43.81 -30.54 -37.58
N GLY A 97 44.40 -31.70 -37.33
CA GLY A 97 45.75 -31.89 -36.79
C GLY A 97 45.81 -32.15 -35.28
N MET A 98 44.73 -31.93 -34.53
CA MET A 98 44.64 -32.28 -33.10
C MET A 98 44.25 -33.73 -32.89
N GLU A 99 44.54 -34.27 -31.70
CA GLU A 99 44.11 -35.61 -31.28
C GLU A 99 42.63 -35.58 -30.86
N LEU A 100 41.84 -36.56 -31.32
CA LEU A 100 40.45 -36.71 -30.90
C LEU A 100 40.40 -37.23 -29.45
N THR A 101 39.89 -36.39 -28.56
CA THR A 101 39.68 -36.72 -27.14
C THR A 101 38.21 -36.55 -26.77
N GLU A 102 37.76 -37.27 -25.74
CA GLU A 102 36.39 -37.18 -25.24
C GLU A 102 36.06 -35.77 -24.73
N ILE A 103 37.00 -35.14 -24.02
CA ILE A 103 36.87 -33.77 -23.52
C ILE A 103 36.74 -32.79 -24.69
N GLY A 104 37.62 -32.88 -25.69
CA GLY A 104 37.58 -32.00 -26.86
C GLY A 104 36.27 -32.13 -27.64
N LEU A 105 35.80 -33.36 -27.86
CA LEU A 105 34.51 -33.61 -28.51
C LEU A 105 33.34 -33.03 -27.70
N SER A 106 33.32 -33.25 -26.39
CA SER A 106 32.27 -32.70 -25.51
C SER A 106 32.26 -31.18 -25.54
N GLU A 107 33.42 -30.53 -25.53
CA GLU A 107 33.53 -29.08 -25.65
C GLU A 107 33.05 -28.55 -27.01
N ASP A 108 33.34 -29.27 -28.10
CA ASP A 108 32.85 -28.92 -29.44
C ASP A 108 31.33 -29.06 -29.54
N LEU A 109 30.77 -30.18 -29.06
CA LEU A 109 29.33 -30.41 -29.04
C LEU A 109 28.64 -29.35 -28.19
N GLY A 110 29.20 -29.02 -27.03
CA GLY A 110 28.73 -27.95 -26.17
C GLY A 110 28.77 -26.59 -26.87
N ALA A 111 29.86 -26.26 -27.57
CA ALA A 111 29.98 -25.00 -28.30
C ALA A 111 28.96 -24.86 -29.43
N ILE A 112 28.71 -25.94 -30.19
CA ILE A 112 27.69 -25.97 -31.25
C ILE A 112 26.28 -25.85 -30.64
N TYR A 113 25.99 -26.60 -29.57
CA TYR A 113 24.70 -26.52 -28.88
C TYR A 113 24.45 -25.14 -28.27
N ASP A 114 25.50 -24.50 -27.74
CA ASP A 114 25.44 -23.16 -27.17
C ASP A 114 25.14 -22.06 -28.18
N MET A 115 25.33 -22.33 -29.48
CA MET A 115 24.84 -21.44 -30.54
C MET A 115 23.30 -21.32 -30.49
N GLY A 116 22.58 -22.33 -30.02
CA GLY A 116 21.13 -22.28 -29.78
C GLY A 116 20.24 -22.48 -31.01
N TRP A 117 20.81 -22.83 -32.17
CA TRP A 117 20.09 -23.02 -33.44
C TRP A 117 19.63 -24.45 -33.72
N PHE A 118 20.11 -25.42 -32.94
CA PHE A 118 19.90 -26.84 -33.19
C PHE A 118 19.21 -27.49 -31.99
N TYR A 119 18.22 -28.36 -32.26
CA TYR A 119 17.51 -29.11 -31.22
C TYR A 119 18.03 -30.56 -31.09
N ASP A 120 18.75 -31.06 -32.09
CA ASP A 120 19.46 -32.34 -32.06
C ASP A 120 20.86 -32.16 -32.67
N LEU A 121 21.85 -32.81 -32.08
CA LEU A 121 23.25 -32.75 -32.49
C LEU A 121 23.90 -34.11 -32.23
N ARG A 122 24.40 -34.74 -33.30
CA ARG A 122 25.01 -36.08 -33.22
C ARG A 122 26.33 -36.14 -33.98
N PRO A 123 27.43 -36.53 -33.32
CA PRO A 123 28.67 -36.77 -34.02
C PRO A 123 28.66 -38.13 -34.72
N GLU A 124 29.18 -38.18 -35.94
CA GLU A 124 29.55 -39.38 -36.68
C GLU A 124 31.05 -39.36 -36.98
N PHE A 125 31.68 -40.52 -36.90
CA PHE A 125 33.11 -40.66 -37.11
C PHE A 125 33.37 -41.58 -38.31
N LYS A 126 34.22 -41.11 -39.23
CA LYS A 126 34.64 -41.88 -40.40
C LYS A 126 36.16 -42.06 -40.39
N GLU A 127 36.61 -43.31 -40.39
CA GLU A 127 38.03 -43.63 -40.43
C GLU A 127 38.63 -43.33 -41.79
N VAL A 128 39.81 -42.72 -41.78
CA VAL A 128 40.63 -42.47 -42.98
C VAL A 128 42.07 -42.90 -42.70
N PRO A 129 42.88 -43.25 -43.72
CA PRO A 129 44.25 -43.74 -43.52
C PRO A 129 45.14 -42.82 -42.67
N GLU A 130 44.83 -41.51 -42.68
CA GLU A 130 45.60 -40.45 -42.01
C GLU A 130 45.03 -40.07 -40.63
N GLY A 131 43.94 -40.71 -40.17
CA GLY A 131 43.30 -40.42 -38.88
C GLY A 131 41.78 -40.62 -38.89
N VAL A 132 41.03 -39.65 -38.37
CA VAL A 132 39.55 -39.69 -38.30
C VAL A 132 38.93 -38.40 -38.84
N GLN A 133 37.83 -38.52 -39.58
CA GLN A 133 36.96 -37.41 -39.94
C GLN A 133 35.78 -37.37 -38.96
N VAL A 134 35.49 -36.17 -38.44
CA VAL A 134 34.34 -35.92 -37.56
C VAL A 134 33.25 -35.21 -38.34
N ILE A 135 32.05 -35.78 -38.38
CA ILE A 135 30.89 -35.23 -39.08
C ILE A 135 29.83 -34.91 -38.02
N TYR A 136 29.48 -33.65 -37.85
CA TYR A 136 28.43 -33.26 -36.92
C TYR A 136 27.10 -33.16 -37.67
N HIS A 137 26.19 -34.10 -37.41
CA HIS A 137 24.82 -34.05 -37.90
C HIS A 137 24.01 -33.16 -36.96
N VAL A 138 23.50 -32.05 -37.49
CA VAL A 138 22.67 -31.09 -36.76
C VAL A 138 21.25 -31.11 -37.31
N LEU A 139 20.27 -30.98 -36.43
CA LEU A 139 18.89 -30.68 -36.80
C LEU A 139 18.52 -29.30 -36.27
N GLU A 140 18.23 -28.39 -37.18
CA GLU A 140 17.85 -27.01 -36.87
C GLU A 140 16.50 -26.92 -36.18
N ASN A 141 16.35 -25.95 -35.29
CA ASN A 141 15.09 -25.71 -34.59
C ASN A 141 13.92 -25.54 -35.57
N PRO A 142 12.68 -25.88 -35.17
CA PRO A 142 11.51 -25.64 -36.00
C PRO A 142 11.36 -24.16 -36.38
N THR A 143 10.80 -23.90 -37.56
CA THR A 143 10.41 -22.56 -37.98
C THR A 143 9.26 -22.07 -37.12
N TYR A 144 9.37 -20.86 -36.57
CA TYR A 144 8.33 -20.28 -35.75
C TYR A 144 7.13 -19.85 -36.62
N SER A 145 5.93 -20.26 -36.21
CA SER A 145 4.67 -19.81 -36.80
C SER A 145 3.97 -18.81 -35.88
N LYS A 146 3.69 -19.21 -34.63
CA LYS A 146 2.92 -18.39 -33.69
C LYS A 146 3.28 -18.67 -32.24
N LEU A 147 3.00 -17.70 -31.37
CA LEU A 147 3.13 -17.82 -29.92
C LEU A 147 1.77 -18.16 -29.30
N ASN A 148 1.70 -19.27 -28.56
CA ASN A 148 0.56 -19.65 -27.75
C ASN A 148 0.85 -19.40 -26.27
N LEU A 149 0.07 -18.50 -25.65
CA LEU A 149 0.24 -18.06 -24.26
C LEU A 149 -0.91 -18.60 -23.38
N VAL A 150 -0.51 -19.30 -22.32
CA VAL A 150 -1.41 -19.87 -21.30
C VAL A 150 -1.05 -19.30 -19.93
N GLY A 151 -2.07 -18.97 -19.13
CA GLY A 151 -1.92 -18.57 -17.72
C GLY A 151 -1.54 -17.10 -17.48
N ASN A 152 -1.38 -16.30 -18.53
CA ASN A 152 -1.16 -14.86 -18.39
C ASN A 152 -2.50 -14.10 -18.19
N THR A 153 -2.62 -13.36 -17.09
CA THR A 153 -3.78 -12.51 -16.79
C THR A 153 -3.40 -11.07 -16.46
N VAL A 154 -2.16 -10.83 -16.02
CA VAL A 154 -1.64 -9.51 -15.65
C VAL A 154 -1.06 -8.77 -16.84
N ILE A 155 -0.18 -9.44 -17.60
CA ILE A 155 0.49 -8.84 -18.76
C ILE A 155 -0.28 -9.25 -20.02
N ASP A 156 -0.73 -8.23 -20.76
CA ASP A 156 -1.46 -8.42 -22.01
C ASP A 156 -0.67 -9.26 -23.03
N LYS A 157 -1.38 -10.14 -23.73
CA LYS A 157 -0.79 -11.01 -24.76
C LYS A 157 -0.05 -10.21 -25.84
N GLN A 158 -0.56 -9.04 -26.23
CA GLN A 158 0.11 -8.17 -27.20
C GLN A 158 1.46 -7.67 -26.68
N LYS A 159 1.56 -7.32 -25.39
CA LYS A 159 2.81 -6.87 -24.78
C LYS A 159 3.83 -8.01 -24.73
N ILE A 160 3.39 -9.24 -24.42
CA ILE A 160 4.25 -10.42 -24.44
C ILE A 160 4.71 -10.73 -25.88
N ASN A 161 3.80 -10.71 -26.85
CA ASN A 161 4.13 -10.90 -28.27
C ASN A 161 5.17 -9.87 -28.74
N ALA A 162 5.03 -8.60 -28.34
CA ALA A 162 5.98 -7.54 -28.66
C ALA A 162 7.32 -7.69 -27.92
N LEU A 163 7.32 -8.17 -26.67
CA LEU A 163 8.54 -8.46 -25.92
C LEU A 163 9.34 -9.58 -26.59
N PHE A 164 8.63 -10.59 -27.08
CA PHE A 164 9.24 -11.66 -27.84
C PHE A 164 9.69 -11.07 -29.17
N ASN A 165 8.85 -10.51 -30.04
CA ASN A 165 9.24 -9.99 -31.36
C ASN A 165 9.94 -11.07 -32.20
N LEU A 166 9.25 -12.20 -32.39
CA LEU A 166 9.69 -13.30 -33.25
C LEU A 166 9.09 -13.12 -34.65
N GLU A 167 9.90 -13.31 -35.69
CA GLU A 167 9.46 -13.19 -37.08
C GLU A 167 8.87 -14.52 -37.55
N GLU A 168 7.62 -14.50 -38.03
CA GLU A 168 6.93 -15.68 -38.55
C GLU A 168 7.67 -16.23 -39.79
N GLY A 169 7.84 -17.56 -39.85
CA GLY A 169 8.56 -18.26 -40.91
C GLY A 169 10.08 -18.35 -40.71
N SER A 170 10.63 -17.73 -39.67
CA SER A 170 12.06 -17.82 -39.34
C SER A 170 12.37 -18.98 -38.39
N VAL A 171 13.55 -19.59 -38.53
CA VAL A 171 14.07 -20.51 -37.51
C VAL A 171 14.45 -19.70 -36.28
N VAL A 172 14.03 -20.17 -35.11
CA VAL A 172 14.26 -19.46 -33.85
C VAL A 172 15.47 -19.97 -33.11
N ASN A 173 16.13 -19.06 -32.39
CA ASN A 173 17.23 -19.40 -31.52
C ASN A 173 16.72 -19.66 -30.08
N LEU A 174 16.95 -20.86 -29.55
CA LEU A 174 16.48 -21.24 -28.21
C LEU A 174 17.13 -20.41 -27.09
N LYS A 175 18.38 -19.96 -27.26
CA LYS A 175 19.03 -19.08 -26.27
C LYS A 175 18.40 -17.70 -26.25
N ASP A 176 17.98 -17.19 -27.42
CA ASP A 176 17.26 -15.92 -27.49
C ASP A 176 15.85 -16.03 -26.90
N ILE A 177 15.14 -17.15 -27.15
CA ILE A 177 13.87 -17.44 -26.47
C ILE A 177 14.05 -17.44 -24.96
N ASN A 178 15.03 -18.17 -24.43
CA ASN A 178 15.30 -18.20 -22.98
C ASN A 178 15.64 -16.81 -22.42
N ARG A 179 16.39 -15.98 -23.16
CA ARG A 179 16.65 -14.60 -22.77
C ARG A 179 15.37 -13.76 -22.74
N ARG A 180 14.45 -13.96 -23.69
CA ARG A 180 13.14 -13.29 -23.75
C ARG A 180 12.23 -13.76 -22.61
N VAL A 181 12.28 -15.04 -22.25
CA VAL A 181 11.59 -15.61 -21.07
C VAL A 181 12.08 -14.95 -19.78
N LEU A 182 13.40 -14.86 -19.57
CA LEU A 182 13.96 -14.19 -18.39
C LEU A 182 13.57 -12.70 -18.33
N LYS A 183 13.49 -12.03 -19.48
CA LYS A 183 12.96 -10.66 -19.55
C LYS A 183 11.48 -10.58 -19.19
N LEU A 184 10.68 -11.56 -19.61
CA LEU A 184 9.26 -11.62 -19.26
C LEU A 184 9.08 -11.79 -17.75
N GLU A 185 9.82 -12.70 -17.12
CA GLU A 185 9.80 -12.88 -15.67
C GLU A 185 10.27 -11.61 -14.93
N GLU A 186 11.27 -10.91 -15.47
CA GLU A 186 11.70 -9.62 -14.93
C GLU A 186 10.62 -8.53 -15.04
N GLU A 187 9.87 -8.47 -16.14
CA GLU A 187 8.73 -7.55 -16.30
C GLU A 187 7.65 -7.80 -15.23
N TYR A 188 7.33 -9.08 -14.95
CA TYR A 188 6.43 -9.43 -13.85
C TYR A 188 6.99 -8.98 -12.49
N ARG A 189 8.27 -9.26 -12.23
CA ARG A 189 8.95 -8.89 -10.98
C ARG A 189 8.97 -7.38 -10.76
N GLN A 190 9.28 -6.58 -11.78
CA GLN A 190 9.25 -5.11 -11.72
C GLN A 190 7.84 -4.57 -11.47
N ALA A 191 6.82 -5.21 -12.06
CA ALA A 191 5.43 -4.90 -11.80
C ALA A 191 4.97 -5.29 -10.37
N GLY A 192 5.71 -6.19 -9.70
CA GLY A 192 5.50 -6.60 -8.30
C GLY A 192 4.98 -8.04 -8.14
N TYR A 193 4.85 -8.79 -9.22
CA TYR A 193 4.35 -10.17 -9.24
C TYR A 193 5.51 -11.15 -9.05
N ILE A 194 6.00 -11.23 -7.81
CA ILE A 194 7.22 -11.99 -7.48
C ILE A 194 7.05 -13.52 -7.54
N LEU A 195 5.81 -14.01 -7.56
CA LEU A 195 5.50 -15.44 -7.70
C LEU A 195 5.36 -15.85 -9.17
N ALA A 196 5.34 -14.88 -10.09
CA ALA A 196 5.14 -15.16 -11.49
C ALA A 196 6.41 -15.78 -12.10
N ARG A 197 6.25 -16.92 -12.77
CA ARG A 197 7.32 -17.66 -13.44
C ARG A 197 6.80 -18.37 -14.67
N VAL A 198 7.67 -18.58 -15.64
CA VAL A 198 7.38 -19.44 -16.78
C VAL A 198 7.65 -20.88 -16.37
N THR A 199 6.61 -21.71 -16.43
CA THR A 199 6.67 -23.11 -15.97
C THR A 199 6.98 -24.09 -17.09
N ASP A 200 6.66 -23.73 -18.32
CA ASP A 200 6.87 -24.57 -19.49
C ASP A 200 7.11 -23.71 -20.73
N VAL A 201 8.10 -24.13 -21.53
CA VAL A 201 8.52 -23.50 -22.78
C VAL A 201 8.91 -24.60 -23.75
N HIS A 202 8.12 -24.80 -24.79
CA HIS A 202 8.44 -25.78 -25.82
C HIS A 202 7.92 -25.34 -27.20
N MET A 203 8.53 -25.89 -28.24
CA MET A 203 8.14 -25.66 -29.63
C MET A 203 7.52 -26.93 -30.19
N ASP A 204 6.29 -26.84 -30.70
CA ASP A 204 5.63 -27.93 -31.39
C ASP A 204 6.21 -28.14 -32.80
N GLN A 205 5.97 -29.31 -33.38
CA GLN A 205 6.41 -29.65 -34.74
C GLN A 205 5.79 -28.74 -35.81
N ASP A 206 4.64 -28.14 -35.53
CA ASP A 206 3.96 -27.19 -36.43
C ASP A 206 4.52 -25.75 -36.34
N GLY A 207 5.55 -25.53 -35.50
CA GLY A 207 6.15 -24.22 -35.27
C GLY A 207 5.43 -23.36 -34.23
N THR A 208 4.49 -23.91 -33.47
CA THR A 208 3.85 -23.19 -32.36
C THR A 208 4.76 -23.18 -31.14
N LEU A 209 5.16 -21.98 -30.69
CA LEU A 209 5.86 -21.81 -29.42
C LEU A 209 4.81 -21.77 -28.30
N ASN A 210 4.80 -22.79 -27.45
CA ASN A 210 3.93 -22.83 -26.27
C ASN A 210 4.68 -22.27 -25.06
N LEU A 211 4.03 -21.34 -24.37
CA LEU A 211 4.55 -20.71 -23.18
C LEU A 211 3.47 -20.71 -22.09
N THR A 212 3.75 -21.41 -20.98
CA THR A 212 2.85 -21.49 -19.83
C THR A 212 3.39 -20.65 -18.68
N VAL A 213 2.69 -19.56 -18.38
CA VAL A 213 3.00 -18.67 -17.27
C VAL A 213 2.16 -19.06 -16.06
N ASN A 214 2.81 -19.21 -14.91
CA ASN A 214 2.15 -19.29 -13.62
C ASN A 214 2.36 -17.97 -12.90
N GLU A 215 1.30 -17.24 -12.59
CA GLU A 215 1.38 -15.94 -11.91
C GLU A 215 1.31 -16.03 -10.37
N GLY A 216 0.99 -17.20 -9.81
CA GLY A 216 0.83 -17.43 -8.37
C GLY A 216 -0.36 -16.68 -7.78
N THR A 217 -1.51 -17.34 -7.67
CA THR A 217 -2.77 -16.68 -7.23
C THR A 217 -2.98 -16.76 -5.72
N VAL A 218 -3.60 -15.74 -5.14
CA VAL A 218 -3.99 -15.73 -3.72
C VAL A 218 -5.24 -16.58 -3.52
N GLU A 219 -5.14 -17.70 -2.81
CA GLU A 219 -6.29 -18.57 -2.53
C GLU A 219 -7.13 -18.01 -1.38
N ASP A 220 -6.50 -17.83 -0.21
CA ASP A 220 -7.16 -17.39 1.01
C ASP A 220 -6.23 -16.57 1.91
N PHE A 221 -6.83 -15.90 2.90
CA PHE A 221 -6.16 -15.18 3.97
C PHE A 221 -6.36 -15.90 5.29
N LYS A 222 -5.27 -16.13 6.00
CA LYS A 222 -5.29 -16.77 7.32
C LYS A 222 -4.71 -15.84 8.36
N VAL A 223 -5.51 -15.46 9.33
CA VAL A 223 -5.07 -14.56 10.41
C VAL A 223 -4.66 -15.38 11.62
N LYS A 224 -3.53 -15.03 12.25
CA LYS A 224 -3.03 -15.64 13.49
C LYS A 224 -2.55 -14.59 14.47
N GLY A 225 -2.68 -14.91 15.76
CA GLY A 225 -2.22 -14.07 16.86
C GLY A 225 -3.19 -12.99 17.31
N ASN A 226 -4.32 -12.83 16.60
CA ASN A 226 -5.44 -11.99 17.03
C ASN A 226 -6.30 -12.72 18.08
N VAL A 227 -6.22 -12.32 19.35
CA VAL A 227 -6.98 -12.92 20.45
C VAL A 227 -8.29 -12.16 20.67
N LYS A 228 -8.22 -10.83 20.71
CA LYS A 228 -9.37 -9.93 20.90
C LYS A 228 -9.95 -9.52 19.55
N THR A 229 -9.10 -9.09 18.63
CA THR A 229 -9.47 -8.53 17.32
C THR A 229 -10.06 -9.60 16.43
N LYS A 230 -11.12 -9.25 15.70
CA LYS A 230 -11.76 -10.18 14.75
C LYS A 230 -11.00 -10.20 13.43
N ASP A 231 -10.92 -11.37 12.81
CA ASP A 231 -10.19 -11.59 11.55
C ASP A 231 -10.58 -10.58 10.47
N TYR A 232 -11.87 -10.25 10.36
CA TYR A 232 -12.38 -9.31 9.37
C TYR A 232 -11.82 -7.88 9.52
N VAL A 233 -11.36 -7.50 10.73
CA VAL A 233 -10.73 -6.19 10.97
C VAL A 233 -9.36 -6.12 10.28
N ILE A 234 -8.67 -7.26 10.19
CA ILE A 234 -7.38 -7.38 9.52
C ILE A 234 -7.58 -7.62 8.03
N THR A 235 -8.46 -8.56 7.65
CA THR A 235 -8.65 -8.92 6.24
C THR A 235 -9.28 -7.80 5.41
N ARG A 236 -10.09 -6.91 5.99
CA ARG A 236 -10.61 -5.73 5.27
C ARG A 236 -9.54 -4.71 4.90
N GLU A 237 -8.39 -4.71 5.57
CA GLU A 237 -7.27 -3.82 5.24
C GLU A 237 -6.39 -4.37 4.10
N MET A 238 -6.66 -5.61 3.64
CA MET A 238 -5.92 -6.23 2.56
C MET A 238 -6.28 -5.59 1.21
N ARG A 239 -5.24 -5.17 0.48
CA ARG A 239 -5.34 -4.75 -0.93
C ARG A 239 -5.36 -5.96 -1.87
N LEU A 240 -4.68 -7.04 -1.48
CA LEU A 240 -4.73 -8.32 -2.16
C LEU A 240 -6.17 -8.85 -2.17
N LYS A 241 -6.56 -9.52 -3.25
CA LYS A 241 -7.88 -10.16 -3.38
C LYS A 241 -7.72 -11.63 -3.67
N LYS A 242 -8.65 -12.43 -3.12
CA LYS A 242 -8.74 -13.86 -3.41
C LYS A 242 -8.99 -14.07 -4.91
N GLY A 243 -8.32 -15.05 -5.50
CA GLY A 243 -8.34 -15.38 -6.92
C GLY A 243 -7.51 -14.45 -7.83
N GLN A 244 -6.86 -13.41 -7.29
CA GLN A 244 -5.98 -12.54 -8.07
C GLN A 244 -4.51 -12.95 -7.92
N PRO A 245 -3.65 -12.69 -8.93
CA PRO A 245 -2.21 -12.87 -8.82
C PRO A 245 -1.62 -12.10 -7.64
N PHE A 246 -0.70 -12.73 -6.92
CA PHE A 246 -0.05 -12.13 -5.76
C PHE A 246 0.84 -10.96 -6.19
N ASN A 247 0.63 -9.80 -5.59
CA ASN A 247 1.46 -8.62 -5.79
C ASN A 247 2.15 -8.18 -4.49
N ALA A 248 3.48 -8.12 -4.50
CA ALA A 248 4.29 -7.76 -3.34
C ALA A 248 4.09 -6.29 -2.89
N LYS A 249 3.80 -5.37 -3.82
CA LYS A 249 3.52 -3.96 -3.48
C LYS A 249 2.19 -3.84 -2.74
N ASP A 250 1.17 -4.58 -3.18
CA ASP A 250 -0.12 -4.63 -2.50
C ASP A 250 -0.03 -5.33 -1.14
N ALA A 251 0.75 -6.41 -1.04
CA ALA A 251 1.04 -7.07 0.24
C ALA A 251 1.69 -6.08 1.23
N ARG A 252 2.71 -5.34 0.78
CA ARG A 252 3.38 -4.30 1.58
C ARG A 252 2.43 -3.19 2.00
N ARG A 253 1.58 -2.70 1.09
CA ARG A 253 0.59 -1.66 1.43
C ARG A 253 -0.45 -2.18 2.43
N SER A 254 -0.84 -3.45 2.32
CA SER A 254 -1.74 -4.12 3.26
C SER A 254 -1.13 -4.18 4.66
N MET A 255 0.13 -4.61 4.78
CA MET A 255 0.85 -4.61 6.06
C MET A 255 0.92 -3.22 6.70
N GLN A 256 1.24 -2.18 5.90
CA GLN A 256 1.25 -0.80 6.39
C GLN A 256 -0.13 -0.36 6.90
N ARG A 257 -1.22 -0.71 6.19
CA ARG A 257 -2.58 -0.36 6.62
C ARG A 257 -2.95 -1.04 7.93
N ILE A 258 -2.62 -2.33 8.08
CA ILE A 258 -2.86 -3.09 9.31
C ILE A 258 -2.05 -2.49 10.47
N TYR A 259 -0.77 -2.15 10.25
CA TYR A 259 0.07 -1.49 11.26
C TYR A 259 -0.50 -0.11 11.66
N ASN A 260 -0.95 0.67 10.68
CA ASN A 260 -1.55 2.00 10.90
C ASN A 260 -2.87 1.97 11.68
N LEU A 261 -3.51 0.80 11.84
CA LEU A 261 -4.64 0.67 12.77
C LEU A 261 -4.23 0.98 14.21
N GLY A 262 -2.95 0.72 14.56
CA GLY A 262 -2.44 0.89 15.91
C GLY A 262 -3.02 -0.13 16.90
N TYR A 263 -3.36 -1.33 16.42
CA TYR A 263 -3.86 -2.45 17.23
C TYR A 263 -2.81 -3.53 17.50
N PHE A 264 -1.74 -3.52 16.70
CA PHE A 264 -0.71 -4.56 16.70
C PHE A 264 0.66 -3.92 16.87
N GLU A 265 1.51 -4.55 17.67
CA GLU A 265 2.93 -4.22 17.82
C GLU A 265 3.74 -4.69 16.61
N ASP A 266 3.42 -5.88 16.11
CA ASP A 266 4.07 -6.52 14.96
C ASP A 266 3.05 -7.11 14.00
N VAL A 267 3.35 -7.03 12.70
CA VAL A 267 2.55 -7.55 11.60
C VAL A 267 3.48 -8.21 10.60
N ASN A 268 3.43 -9.53 10.53
CA ASN A 268 4.23 -10.32 9.61
C ASN A 268 3.33 -11.09 8.63
N VAL A 269 3.79 -11.22 7.39
CA VAL A 269 3.10 -11.97 6.33
C VAL A 269 3.97 -13.13 5.88
N LYS A 270 3.39 -14.32 5.85
CA LYS A 270 4.00 -15.54 5.34
C LYS A 270 3.16 -16.09 4.20
N LEU A 271 3.84 -16.64 3.19
CA LEU A 271 3.19 -17.31 2.08
C LEU A 271 3.30 -18.81 2.32
N ASN A 272 2.15 -19.47 2.43
CA ASN A 272 2.08 -20.93 2.51
C ASN A 272 1.56 -21.47 1.17
N PRO A 273 1.97 -22.66 0.73
CA PRO A 273 1.35 -23.33 -0.41
C PRO A 273 -0.16 -23.50 -0.19
N GLY A 274 -0.96 -23.12 -1.20
CA GLY A 274 -2.39 -23.35 -1.20
C GLY A 274 -2.77 -24.82 -1.43
N LYS A 275 -4.07 -25.11 -1.39
CA LYS A 275 -4.63 -26.41 -1.76
C LYS A 275 -4.72 -26.58 -3.25
N GLU A 276 -5.05 -25.49 -3.96
CA GLU A 276 -5.09 -25.49 -5.42
C GLU A 276 -3.66 -25.39 -5.97
N PRO A 277 -3.34 -26.09 -7.08
CA PRO A 277 -2.04 -25.94 -7.74
C PRO A 277 -1.79 -24.46 -8.06
N ASN A 278 -0.53 -24.03 -7.92
CA ASN A 278 -0.11 -22.67 -8.30
C ASN A 278 -0.82 -21.54 -7.52
N SER A 279 -1.31 -21.84 -6.33
CA SER A 279 -1.93 -20.88 -5.42
C SER A 279 -1.19 -20.78 -4.09
N VAL A 280 -1.37 -19.66 -3.40
CA VAL A 280 -0.78 -19.38 -2.09
C VAL A 280 -1.84 -18.96 -1.08
N GLU A 281 -1.75 -19.51 0.13
CA GLU A 281 -2.46 -19.03 1.31
C GLU A 281 -1.59 -17.95 1.99
N VAL A 282 -2.13 -16.74 2.10
CA VAL A 282 -1.44 -15.60 2.73
C VAL A 282 -1.74 -15.63 4.23
N GLU A 283 -0.75 -16.01 5.03
CA GLU A 283 -0.84 -16.03 6.50
C GLU A 283 -0.37 -14.70 7.08
N ILE A 284 -1.28 -13.98 7.74
CA ILE A 284 -1.00 -12.74 8.47
C ILE A 284 -0.88 -13.08 9.95
N SER A 285 0.35 -13.03 10.46
CA SER A 285 0.65 -13.19 11.88
C SER A 285 0.77 -11.82 12.53
N VAL A 286 -0.01 -11.58 13.59
CA VAL A 286 -0.02 -10.31 14.32
C VAL A 286 0.26 -10.52 15.81
N VAL A 287 0.86 -9.52 16.45
CA VAL A 287 0.98 -9.45 17.91
C VAL A 287 0.11 -8.30 18.40
N GLU A 288 -0.99 -8.62 19.09
CA GLU A 288 -1.92 -7.62 19.61
C GLU A 288 -1.33 -6.81 20.77
N MET A 289 -1.56 -5.51 20.74
CA MET A 289 -1.22 -4.60 21.84
C MET A 289 -2.47 -4.03 22.52
N ASN A 290 -2.26 -3.38 23.66
CA ASN A 290 -3.36 -2.73 24.37
C ASN A 290 -3.87 -1.51 23.60
N THR A 291 -5.12 -1.58 23.14
CA THR A 291 -5.80 -0.50 22.41
C THR A 291 -6.58 0.46 23.32
N GLY A 292 -6.66 0.15 24.62
CA GLY A 292 -7.33 0.95 25.63
C GLY A 292 -6.51 2.19 26.01
N THR A 293 -7.18 3.33 26.12
CA THR A 293 -6.58 4.59 26.55
C THR A 293 -7.26 5.08 27.81
N PHE A 294 -6.45 5.49 28.80
CA PHE A 294 -6.91 6.18 29.99
C PHE A 294 -6.07 7.45 30.16
N GLY A 295 -6.73 8.60 30.24
CA GLY A 295 -6.06 9.91 30.35
C GLY A 295 -6.62 10.70 31.51
N ILE A 296 -5.72 11.24 32.34
CA ILE A 296 -6.05 12.21 33.38
C ILE A 296 -5.28 13.49 33.05
N GLY A 297 -5.95 14.63 33.08
CA GLY A 297 -5.35 15.95 32.91
C GLY A 297 -5.79 16.90 34.02
N ALA A 298 -4.93 17.86 34.35
CA ALA A 298 -5.27 18.97 35.22
C ALA A 298 -4.55 20.24 34.72
N GLY A 299 -5.23 21.37 34.80
CA GLY A 299 -4.74 22.67 34.38
C GLY A 299 -5.19 23.75 35.36
N TYR A 300 -4.47 24.86 35.37
CA TYR A 300 -4.85 26.05 36.12
C TYR A 300 -4.64 27.28 35.25
N SER A 301 -5.64 28.14 35.16
CA SER A 301 -5.53 29.46 34.53
C SER A 301 -6.00 30.53 35.52
N SER A 302 -5.52 31.77 35.34
CA SER A 302 -5.99 32.90 36.16
C SER A 302 -7.42 33.31 35.84
N ALA A 303 -7.95 32.92 34.66
CA ALA A 303 -9.31 33.21 34.22
C ALA A 303 -10.30 32.14 34.73
N ASP A 304 -10.01 30.87 34.46
CA ASP A 304 -10.93 29.75 34.70
C ASP A 304 -10.66 29.04 36.05
N GLY A 305 -9.51 29.30 36.68
CA GLY A 305 -9.09 28.57 37.87
C GLY A 305 -8.67 27.14 37.54
N PHE A 306 -8.96 26.20 38.43
CA PHE A 306 -8.56 24.80 38.27
C PHE A 306 -9.52 24.04 37.34
N VAL A 307 -8.97 23.31 36.37
CA VAL A 307 -9.69 22.43 35.44
C VAL A 307 -9.08 21.03 35.52
N GLY A 308 -9.92 20.01 35.56
CA GLY A 308 -9.56 18.60 35.54
C GLY A 308 -10.26 17.87 34.40
N MET A 309 -9.60 16.83 33.87
CA MET A 309 -10.13 15.99 32.80
C MET A 309 -9.85 14.52 33.12
N ILE A 310 -10.85 13.67 32.91
CA ILE A 310 -10.74 12.22 32.87
C ILE A 310 -11.24 11.74 31.51
N SER A 311 -10.49 10.88 30.85
CA SER A 311 -10.86 10.28 29.57
C SER A 311 -10.59 8.78 29.59
N ILE A 312 -11.52 8.02 29.05
CA ILE A 312 -11.40 6.58 28.86
C ILE A 312 -11.86 6.23 27.45
N GLY A 313 -11.11 5.38 26.77
CA GLY A 313 -11.42 4.98 25.41
C GLY A 313 -10.79 3.66 25.03
N ASP A 314 -11.21 3.14 23.88
CA ASP A 314 -10.62 1.98 23.25
C ASP A 314 -10.68 2.19 21.73
N LYS A 315 -9.53 2.09 21.05
CA LYS A 315 -9.43 2.25 19.59
C LYS A 315 -9.93 1.02 18.81
N ASN A 316 -10.06 -0.11 19.49
CA ASN A 316 -10.52 -1.40 18.96
C ASN A 316 -11.51 -2.02 19.96
N PHE A 317 -12.55 -1.24 20.27
CA PHE A 317 -13.59 -1.61 21.22
C PHE A 317 -14.14 -2.98 20.85
N ARG A 318 -14.15 -3.92 21.82
CA ARG A 318 -14.61 -5.32 21.63
C ARG A 318 -13.90 -6.10 20.50
N GLY A 319 -12.78 -5.61 19.99
CA GLY A 319 -12.04 -6.25 18.90
C GLY A 319 -12.68 -6.11 17.52
N ILE A 320 -13.68 -5.22 17.35
CA ILE A 320 -14.40 -5.06 16.07
C ILE A 320 -13.87 -3.91 15.20
N GLY A 321 -12.78 -3.27 15.63
CA GLY A 321 -12.16 -2.12 14.96
C GLY A 321 -12.94 -0.81 15.12
N ASP A 322 -13.93 -0.79 16.01
CA ASP A 322 -14.66 0.43 16.36
C ASP A 322 -13.93 1.18 17.47
N ARG A 323 -14.04 2.51 17.46
CA ARG A 323 -13.47 3.38 18.48
C ARG A 323 -14.56 3.88 19.41
N ILE A 324 -14.31 3.82 20.71
CA ILE A 324 -15.14 4.46 21.72
C ILE A 324 -14.28 5.43 22.53
N ASN A 325 -14.82 6.59 22.88
CA ASN A 325 -14.18 7.52 23.79
C ASN A 325 -15.23 8.21 24.66
N ILE A 326 -14.94 8.31 25.95
CA ILE A 326 -15.73 9.01 26.96
C ILE A 326 -14.79 10.00 27.62
N ARG A 327 -15.14 11.28 27.60
CA ARG A 327 -14.40 12.36 28.23
C ARG A 327 -15.31 13.10 29.21
N TRP A 328 -14.81 13.28 30.42
CA TRP A 328 -15.42 14.11 31.44
C TRP A 328 -14.42 15.17 31.86
N GLU A 329 -14.81 16.42 31.75
CA GLU A 329 -14.04 17.58 32.20
C GLU A 329 -14.83 18.33 33.27
N PHE A 330 -14.13 18.80 34.30
CA PHE A 330 -14.71 19.45 35.48
C PHE A 330 -13.83 20.59 35.99
N GLY A 331 -14.41 21.58 36.66
CA GLY A 331 -13.70 22.77 37.14
C GLY A 331 -13.90 23.94 36.19
N GLY A 332 -13.05 24.97 36.23
CA GLY A 332 -13.16 26.06 35.26
C GLY A 332 -14.37 26.97 35.47
N GLU A 333 -14.79 27.23 36.73
CA GLU A 333 -16.07 27.88 37.09
C GLU A 333 -17.29 26.92 37.14
N ASP A 334 -17.19 25.83 37.93
CA ASP A 334 -18.24 24.81 38.14
C ASP A 334 -18.75 24.09 36.87
N ASN A 335 -18.03 24.22 35.76
CA ASN A 335 -18.33 23.55 34.51
C ASN A 335 -18.15 22.03 34.62
N LYS A 336 -19.06 21.30 33.97
CA LYS A 336 -19.09 19.83 33.89
C LYS A 336 -19.42 19.44 32.46
N ASN A 337 -18.38 19.04 31.73
CA ASN A 337 -18.44 18.76 30.31
C ASN A 337 -18.34 17.26 30.08
N TYR A 338 -19.35 16.70 29.42
CA TYR A 338 -19.44 15.30 29.05
C TYR A 338 -19.41 15.16 27.55
N ASP A 339 -18.53 14.30 27.04
CA ASP A 339 -18.41 14.01 25.62
C ASP A 339 -18.26 12.50 25.44
N PHE A 340 -19.13 11.92 24.63
CA PHE A 340 -19.10 10.53 24.23
C PHE A 340 -18.98 10.49 22.70
N SER A 341 -18.04 9.69 22.19
CA SER A 341 -17.96 9.40 20.77
C SER A 341 -17.81 7.90 20.51
N TYR A 342 -18.51 7.45 19.47
CA TYR A 342 -18.39 6.11 18.93
C TYR A 342 -18.20 6.19 17.42
N THR A 343 -17.12 5.61 16.92
CA THR A 343 -16.77 5.63 15.49
C THR A 343 -16.67 4.22 14.97
N ARG A 344 -17.39 3.94 13.89
CA ARG A 344 -17.28 2.75 13.06
C ARG A 344 -16.57 3.12 11.76
N PRO A 345 -15.30 2.75 11.56
CA PRO A 345 -14.53 3.17 10.38
C PRO A 345 -15.00 2.53 9.07
N TRP A 346 -15.60 1.33 9.15
CA TRP A 346 -16.10 0.57 8.02
C TRP A 346 -17.58 0.23 8.21
N LEU A 347 -18.45 1.09 7.69
CA LEU A 347 -19.88 0.86 7.59
C LEU A 347 -20.24 0.01 6.35
N ASP A 348 -19.43 0.13 5.29
CA ASP A 348 -19.55 -0.60 4.03
C ASP A 348 -18.16 -0.95 3.45
N ASP A 349 -18.15 -1.58 2.27
CA ASP A 349 -16.97 -1.96 1.49
C ASP A 349 -16.20 -0.78 0.89
N LYS A 350 -16.78 0.42 0.91
CA LYS A 350 -16.21 1.66 0.35
C LYS A 350 -15.55 2.53 1.41
N GLU A 351 -15.11 1.95 2.52
CA GLU A 351 -14.43 2.68 3.60
C GLU A 351 -15.28 3.84 4.18
N THR A 352 -16.61 3.68 4.22
CA THR A 352 -17.48 4.71 4.82
C THR A 352 -17.39 4.65 6.33
N MET A 353 -16.96 5.75 6.94
CA MET A 353 -16.87 5.90 8.39
C MET A 353 -18.10 6.61 8.93
N ALA A 354 -18.69 6.04 9.98
CA ALA A 354 -19.79 6.64 10.74
C ALA A 354 -19.33 6.99 12.15
N THR A 355 -19.55 8.23 12.58
CA THR A 355 -19.27 8.70 13.93
C THR A 355 -20.53 9.22 14.57
N ILE A 356 -20.87 8.69 15.74
CA ILE A 356 -21.90 9.21 16.63
C ILE A 356 -21.19 9.98 17.75
N GLN A 357 -21.60 11.22 17.98
CA GLN A 357 -21.13 12.03 19.09
C GLN A 357 -22.32 12.50 19.93
N LEU A 358 -22.22 12.33 21.25
CA LEU A 358 -23.19 12.80 22.23
C LEU A 358 -22.44 13.70 23.20
N TYR A 359 -22.95 14.90 23.43
CA TYR A 359 -22.26 15.86 24.29
C TYR A 359 -23.24 16.67 25.15
N ASP A 360 -22.76 17.05 26.33
CA ASP A 360 -23.34 18.03 27.22
C ASP A 360 -22.19 18.88 27.75
N ILE A 361 -21.99 20.04 27.13
CA ILE A 361 -20.80 20.89 27.31
C ILE A 361 -21.26 22.31 27.61
N THR A 362 -20.73 22.92 28.68
CA THR A 362 -20.91 24.32 29.03
C THR A 362 -19.57 25.02 28.84
N ASN A 363 -19.59 26.07 28.02
CA ASN A 363 -18.43 26.94 27.79
C ASN A 363 -18.88 28.38 27.92
N GLU A 364 -17.98 29.24 28.40
CA GLU A 364 -18.16 30.68 28.33
C GLU A 364 -18.17 31.14 26.86
N TYR A 365 -19.03 32.11 26.56
CA TYR A 365 -19.20 32.69 25.25
C TYR A 365 -19.24 34.22 25.35
N ALA A 366 -18.52 34.88 24.45
CA ALA A 366 -18.50 36.33 24.33
C ALA A 366 -19.13 36.75 22.99
N ASP A 367 -20.08 37.68 23.04
CA ASP A 367 -20.65 38.33 21.88
C ASP A 367 -19.99 39.69 21.66
N TYR A 368 -19.76 40.03 20.38
CA TYR A 368 -19.07 41.25 19.96
C TYR A 368 -19.96 42.07 19.01
N ASN A 369 -19.77 43.38 18.99
CA ASN A 369 -20.34 44.27 17.98
C ASN A 369 -19.48 44.28 16.68
N ILE A 370 -19.83 45.06 15.65
CA ILE A 370 -19.07 45.18 14.39
C ILE A 370 -17.68 45.78 14.61
N ASP A 371 -17.57 46.68 15.59
CA ASP A 371 -16.33 47.38 15.91
C ASP A 371 -15.36 46.44 16.65
N GLY A 372 -15.82 45.24 17.04
CA GLY A 372 -15.05 44.22 17.74
C GLY A 372 -15.03 44.40 19.26
N ASP A 373 -15.85 45.30 19.80
CA ASP A 373 -16.02 45.48 21.23
C ASP A 373 -16.94 44.38 21.79
N GLU A 374 -16.56 43.82 22.93
CA GLU A 374 -17.36 42.82 23.65
C GLU A 374 -18.59 43.47 24.26
N ILE A 375 -19.77 42.93 23.94
CA ILE A 375 -21.06 43.45 24.39
C ILE A 375 -21.76 42.53 25.38
N ALA A 376 -21.39 41.24 25.41
CA ALA A 376 -21.90 40.33 26.42
C ALA A 376 -21.00 39.13 26.65
N ARG A 377 -21.00 38.63 27.89
CA ARG A 377 -20.32 37.40 28.29
C ARG A 377 -21.26 36.53 29.11
N TYR A 378 -21.38 35.26 28.76
CA TYR A 378 -22.31 34.33 29.39
C TYR A 378 -21.91 32.86 29.17
N ASP A 379 -22.46 31.97 29.99
CA ASP A 379 -22.29 30.54 29.79
C ASP A 379 -23.28 30.00 28.76
N LYS A 380 -22.75 29.33 27.73
CA LYS A 380 -23.55 28.60 26.75
C LYS A 380 -23.41 27.10 26.96
N LYS A 381 -24.49 26.49 27.46
CA LYS A 381 -24.61 25.04 27.55
C LYS A 381 -25.16 24.46 26.26
N ARG A 382 -24.45 23.52 25.65
CA ARG A 382 -24.84 22.80 24.44
C ARG A 382 -25.05 21.34 24.77
N ARG A 383 -26.25 20.83 24.50
CA ARG A 383 -26.59 19.42 24.63
C ARG A 383 -27.02 18.88 23.28
N GLY A 384 -26.27 17.93 22.71
CA GLY A 384 -26.57 17.50 21.34
C GLY A 384 -26.17 16.08 21.01
N GLN A 385 -26.69 15.65 19.87
CA GLN A 385 -26.32 14.42 19.18
C GLN A 385 -25.90 14.76 17.75
N GLU A 386 -24.81 14.16 17.30
CA GLU A 386 -24.29 14.31 15.94
C GLU A 386 -24.03 12.93 15.34
N LEU A 387 -24.51 12.72 14.10
CA LEU A 387 -24.15 11.59 13.27
C LEU A 387 -23.40 12.12 12.06
N THR A 388 -22.14 11.74 11.92
CA THR A 388 -21.30 12.10 10.78
C THR A 388 -20.97 10.86 9.96
N LEU A 389 -21.36 10.85 8.69
CA LEU A 389 -20.90 9.89 7.69
C LEU A 389 -19.77 10.53 6.90
N SER A 390 -18.67 9.82 6.69
CA SER A 390 -17.53 10.31 5.92
C SER A 390 -16.95 9.24 5.01
N ARG A 391 -16.45 9.64 3.84
CA ARG A 391 -15.83 8.73 2.87
C ARG A 391 -14.70 9.44 2.12
N ARG A 392 -13.56 8.76 2.00
CA ARG A 392 -12.45 9.17 1.12
C ARG A 392 -12.80 8.83 -0.33
N THR A 393 -12.41 9.69 -1.27
CA THR A 393 -12.61 9.39 -2.70
C THR A 393 -11.52 8.45 -3.21
N GLU A 394 -11.52 8.16 -4.51
CA GLU A 394 -10.41 7.47 -5.18
C GLU A 394 -9.09 8.25 -5.06
N ASP A 395 -9.18 9.58 -4.97
CA ASP A 395 -8.09 10.43 -4.51
C ASP A 395 -8.01 10.39 -2.98
N GLU A 396 -6.85 9.95 -2.46
CA GLU A 396 -6.60 9.81 -1.03
C GLU A 396 -6.58 11.14 -0.26
N PHE A 397 -6.44 12.26 -0.97
CA PHE A 397 -6.43 13.60 -0.41
C PHE A 397 -7.83 14.21 -0.23
N ILE A 398 -8.87 13.63 -0.84
CA ILE A 398 -10.23 14.18 -0.80
C ILE A 398 -11.15 13.33 0.07
N SER A 399 -11.81 13.97 1.04
CA SER A 399 -12.83 13.39 1.91
C SER A 399 -14.13 14.17 1.83
N ASN A 400 -15.27 13.46 1.80
CA ASN A 400 -16.60 14.06 1.87
C ASN A 400 -17.26 13.64 3.19
N TYR A 401 -18.04 14.54 3.79
CA TYR A 401 -18.79 14.26 5.01
C TYR A 401 -20.22 14.81 4.94
N ILE A 402 -21.11 14.08 5.60
CA ILE A 402 -22.49 14.46 5.86
C ILE A 402 -22.69 14.37 7.37
N THR A 403 -22.99 15.50 8.01
CA THR A 403 -23.25 15.59 9.44
C THR A 403 -24.71 15.95 9.68
N ILE A 404 -25.42 15.11 10.41
CA ILE A 404 -26.77 15.37 10.91
C ILE A 404 -26.64 15.72 12.38
N LYS A 405 -27.15 16.89 12.78
CA LYS A 405 -27.01 17.44 14.12
C LYS A 405 -28.35 17.79 14.72
N ASN A 406 -28.58 17.38 15.96
CA ASN A 406 -29.69 17.82 16.80
C ASN A 406 -29.10 18.34 18.12
N ARG A 407 -29.20 19.64 18.36
CA ARG A 407 -28.51 20.31 19.48
C ARG A 407 -29.43 21.31 20.13
N ASP A 408 -29.52 21.27 21.45
CA ASP A 408 -30.19 22.27 22.27
C ASP A 408 -29.14 23.23 22.86
N ASP A 409 -29.22 24.49 22.48
CA ASP A 409 -28.40 25.57 23.01
C ASP A 409 -29.14 26.23 24.17
N ILE A 410 -28.56 26.20 25.36
CA ILE A 410 -29.16 26.66 26.61
C ILE A 410 -28.28 27.75 27.20
N TYR A 411 -28.89 28.91 27.41
CA TYR A 411 -28.26 30.01 28.12
C TYR A 411 -28.14 29.70 29.63
N LYS A 412 -26.98 29.93 30.23
CA LYS A 412 -26.69 29.73 31.66
C LYS A 412 -25.98 30.96 32.25
N GLY A 413 -26.18 31.17 33.56
CA GLY A 413 -25.57 32.26 34.31
C GLY A 413 -26.31 33.60 34.18
N GLU A 414 -25.82 34.62 34.90
CA GLU A 414 -26.15 36.03 34.60
C GLU A 414 -25.30 36.48 33.41
N ALA A 415 -25.81 37.37 32.54
CA ALA A 415 -25.00 37.87 31.44
C ALA A 415 -24.39 39.17 31.88
N ASP A 416 -23.06 39.22 31.94
CA ASP A 416 -22.46 40.54 31.92
C ASP A 416 -22.71 41.16 30.54
N GLY A 417 -23.26 42.38 30.50
CA GLY A 417 -23.48 43.16 29.27
C GLY A 417 -24.89 43.18 28.66
N TYR A 418 -25.77 42.19 28.89
CA TYR A 418 -27.13 42.17 28.30
C TYR A 418 -28.20 42.94 29.10
N GLU A 419 -27.89 43.40 30.32
CA GLU A 419 -28.90 43.81 31.30
C GLU A 419 -29.23 45.32 31.28
N GLY A 420 -28.45 46.13 30.57
CA GLY A 420 -28.60 47.58 30.48
C GLY A 420 -28.79 48.16 29.08
N ASP A 421 -28.78 47.33 28.04
CA ASP A 421 -28.77 47.78 26.64
C ASP A 421 -30.13 47.56 25.96
N VAL A 422 -30.94 48.62 25.92
CA VAL A 422 -32.25 48.66 25.25
C VAL A 422 -32.14 48.89 23.73
N ASP A 423 -30.98 49.31 23.22
CA ASP A 423 -30.79 49.76 21.84
C ASP A 423 -29.82 48.87 21.03
N GLN A 424 -29.38 47.75 21.61
CA GLN A 424 -28.36 46.80 21.11
C GLN A 424 -28.63 46.19 19.72
N TYR A 425 -29.79 46.46 19.10
CA TYR A 425 -30.06 46.10 17.70
C TYR A 425 -29.28 46.95 16.70
N TYR A 426 -28.75 48.10 17.13
CA TYR A 426 -28.27 49.10 16.21
C TYR A 426 -27.00 49.72 16.71
N GLU A 427 -25.89 49.34 16.08
CA GLU A 427 -24.88 50.35 15.89
C GLU A 427 -25.48 51.40 14.93
N PRO A 428 -25.45 52.69 15.28
CA PRO A 428 -26.04 53.78 14.47
C PRO A 428 -25.42 53.89 13.06
N GLN A 429 -24.45 53.06 12.72
CA GLN A 429 -23.80 52.97 11.42
C GLN A 429 -24.59 52.19 10.36
N PHE A 430 -25.56 51.34 10.73
CA PHE A 430 -26.45 50.68 9.76
C PHE A 430 -27.68 51.50 9.36
N ASP A 431 -28.01 52.56 10.11
CA ASP A 431 -29.17 53.40 9.79
C ASP A 431 -28.82 54.58 8.85
N GLY A 432 -27.54 54.85 8.61
CA GLY A 432 -27.08 55.98 7.77
C GLY A 432 -27.51 57.36 8.30
N SER A 433 -28.23 57.43 9.40
CA SER A 433 -28.70 58.61 10.08
C SER A 433 -27.73 58.93 11.20
N LYS A 434 -26.72 59.74 10.85
CA LYS A 434 -26.16 60.69 11.80
C LYS A 434 -27.28 61.61 12.30
N GLY A 435 -28.02 61.18 13.32
CA GLY A 435 -29.07 61.97 13.96
C GLY A 435 -30.38 61.22 14.19
N GLY A 436 -30.48 60.56 15.36
CA GLY A 436 -31.67 60.57 16.22
C GLY A 436 -33.03 60.24 15.61
N SER A 437 -33.11 59.34 14.62
CA SER A 437 -34.39 58.95 14.02
C SER A 437 -34.46 57.44 13.87
N LYS A 438 -35.15 56.77 14.80
CA LYS A 438 -35.44 55.33 14.75
C LYS A 438 -35.98 54.94 13.38
N SER A 439 -35.34 53.96 12.73
CA SER A 439 -35.80 53.39 11.46
C SER A 439 -37.20 52.79 11.65
N ARG A 440 -38.20 53.38 10.98
CA ARG A 440 -39.62 52.98 11.02
C ARG A 440 -39.92 51.64 10.34
N TYR A 441 -38.92 50.99 9.75
CA TYR A 441 -39.14 49.86 8.83
C TYR A 441 -39.02 48.48 9.47
N CYS A 442 -38.71 48.39 10.76
CA CYS A 442 -38.42 47.08 11.35
C CYS A 442 -39.01 46.84 12.76
N GLU A 443 -39.69 47.82 13.38
CA GLU A 443 -40.17 47.75 14.79
C GLU A 443 -40.96 46.48 15.15
N ASP A 444 -41.68 45.88 14.19
CA ASP A 444 -42.56 44.72 14.44
C ASP A 444 -41.83 43.37 14.53
N TYR A 445 -40.53 43.29 14.20
CA TYR A 445 -39.76 42.03 14.17
C TYR A 445 -38.71 41.94 15.31
N TYR A 446 -38.76 42.85 16.29
CA TYR A 446 -37.75 42.94 17.34
C TYR A 446 -38.21 42.41 18.69
N PRO A 447 -37.39 41.58 19.36
CA PRO A 447 -37.52 41.29 20.78
C PRO A 447 -37.60 42.55 21.63
N SER A 448 -38.62 42.60 22.47
CA SER A 448 -38.94 43.73 23.36
C SER A 448 -37.99 43.86 24.55
N ASP A 449 -37.32 42.76 24.94
CA ASP A 449 -36.34 42.74 26.03
C ASP A 449 -35.26 41.65 25.84
N TYR A 450 -34.26 41.66 26.74
CA TYR A 450 -33.18 40.67 26.74
C TYR A 450 -33.68 39.22 26.96
N LYS A 451 -34.85 39.03 27.58
CA LYS A 451 -35.40 37.69 27.84
C LYS A 451 -36.00 37.10 26.57
N GLU A 452 -36.68 37.92 25.78
CA GLU A 452 -37.20 37.55 24.46
C GLU A 452 -36.06 37.26 23.49
N ARG A 453 -34.98 38.07 23.51
CA ARG A 453 -33.74 37.78 22.74
C ARG A 453 -33.12 36.43 23.13
N ARG A 454 -32.99 36.14 24.43
CA ARG A 454 -32.51 34.83 24.92
C ARG A 454 -33.42 33.70 24.43
N LYS A 455 -34.74 33.93 24.37
CA LYS A 455 -35.68 32.91 23.87
C LYS A 455 -35.56 32.67 22.36
N GLU A 456 -35.20 33.69 21.57
CA GLU A 456 -35.04 33.56 20.11
C GLU A 456 -33.69 32.96 19.69
N ASN A 457 -32.62 33.27 20.41
CA ASN A 457 -31.26 32.85 20.05
C ASN A 457 -30.82 31.50 20.66
N PHE A 458 -31.58 31.00 21.63
CA PHE A 458 -31.32 29.73 22.31
C PHE A 458 -32.48 28.76 22.07
N GLY A 459 -32.16 27.48 22.03
CA GLY A 459 -33.12 26.41 21.80
C GLY A 459 -32.59 25.34 20.85
N VAL A 460 -33.54 24.54 20.35
CA VAL A 460 -33.23 23.34 19.57
C VAL A 460 -32.93 23.70 18.12
N THR A 461 -31.69 23.48 17.72
CA THR A 461 -31.23 23.53 16.33
C THR A 461 -31.13 22.13 15.75
N ARG A 462 -31.69 21.94 14.55
CA ARG A 462 -31.49 20.74 13.73
C ARG A 462 -30.86 21.14 12.42
N SER A 463 -29.73 20.54 12.07
CA SER A 463 -29.00 20.89 10.85
C SER A 463 -28.49 19.66 10.13
N ILE A 464 -28.38 19.79 8.80
CA ILE A 464 -27.64 18.87 7.95
C ILE A 464 -26.51 19.69 7.34
N THR A 465 -25.28 19.25 7.56
CA THR A 465 -24.08 19.88 7.01
C THR A 465 -23.45 18.92 6.02
N LEU A 466 -23.26 19.39 4.80
CA LEU A 466 -22.43 18.72 3.80
C LEU A 466 -21.08 19.40 3.83
N GLY A 467 -20.01 18.64 3.66
CA GLY A 467 -18.75 19.27 3.35
C GLY A 467 -17.74 18.35 2.69
N ARG A 468 -16.71 19.00 2.16
CA ARG A 468 -15.64 18.36 1.41
C ARG A 468 -14.32 18.97 1.84
N VAL A 469 -13.38 18.11 2.20
CA VAL A 469 -12.01 18.50 2.51
C VAL A 469 -11.07 17.89 1.48
N LEU A 470 -10.28 18.75 0.84
CA LEU A 470 -9.04 18.38 0.16
C LEU A 470 -7.91 18.69 1.14
N ASP A 471 -7.05 17.74 1.47
CA ASP A 471 -5.84 17.97 2.27
C ASP A 471 -4.66 17.25 1.63
N SER A 472 -3.84 18.00 0.89
CA SER A 472 -2.63 17.52 0.23
C SER A 472 -1.34 17.99 0.90
N ARG A 473 -1.43 18.47 2.14
CA ARG A 473 -0.27 18.98 2.89
C ARG A 473 0.73 17.85 3.17
N ASP A 474 2.01 18.19 3.07
CA ASP A 474 3.12 17.32 3.41
C ASP A 474 3.20 17.06 4.93
N ASN A 475 2.83 18.03 5.75
CA ASN A 475 2.79 17.94 7.21
C ASN A 475 1.55 18.64 7.79
N ILE A 476 0.95 18.03 8.82
CA ILE A 476 -0.22 18.60 9.50
C ILE A 476 0.15 19.78 10.41
N TYR A 477 1.35 19.74 11.02
CA TYR A 477 1.80 20.70 12.04
C TYR A 477 2.53 21.91 11.44
N ASP A 478 3.45 21.68 10.50
CA ASP A 478 4.21 22.73 9.82
C ASP A 478 4.33 22.40 8.32
N PRO A 479 3.28 22.67 7.52
CA PRO A 479 3.26 22.35 6.10
C PRO A 479 4.19 23.27 5.30
N HIS A 480 5.09 22.68 4.52
CA HIS A 480 5.92 23.42 3.57
C HIS A 480 5.40 23.28 2.13
N GLU A 481 4.61 22.23 1.84
CA GLU A 481 4.03 21.98 0.53
C GLU A 481 2.57 21.53 0.64
N GLY A 482 1.84 21.61 -0.48
CA GLY A 482 0.44 21.20 -0.56
C GLY A 482 -0.57 22.25 -0.06
N LYS A 483 -1.85 21.87 -0.02
CA LYS A 483 -2.96 22.75 0.36
C LYS A 483 -4.04 22.00 1.12
N ARG A 484 -4.68 22.68 2.06
CA ARG A 484 -5.93 22.22 2.69
C ARG A 484 -7.06 23.17 2.33
N ILE A 485 -8.11 22.64 1.72
CA ILE A 485 -9.32 23.39 1.37
C ILE A 485 -10.52 22.64 1.93
N SER A 486 -11.38 23.36 2.64
CA SER A 486 -12.62 22.84 3.22
C SER A 486 -13.80 23.62 2.66
N TYR A 487 -14.82 22.90 2.18
CA TYR A 487 -16.08 23.44 1.67
C TYR A 487 -17.25 22.92 2.48
#